data_AF-A0A3D2I7U6-F1
#
_entry.id   AF-A0A3D2I7U6-F1
#
_cell.length_a   1.000
_cell.length_b   1.000
_cell.length_c   1.000
_cell.angle_alpha   90.00
_cell.angle_beta   90.00
_cell.angle_gamma   90.00
#
_symmetry.space_group_name_H-M   'P 1'
#
loop_
_entity.id
_entity.type
_entity.pdbx_description
1 polymer ?
#
loop_
_entity_poly.entity_id
_entity_poly.type
_entity_poly.pdbx_seq_one_letter_code
_entity_poly.pdbx_strand_id
1 'polypeptide(L)'
;MMVSVKCFTDAIIYFKGVSYMKKRCFRLFAGVLALAVMMTYTVIWNPSQAKTTKSKDVKKVEVTNVQGKNITLGKGKKLKLSVNVILKKGSKASKAVKFESSKKSVVTVSKKGVLKAKKIGKAKITVKSKANPAKQVKFTVTVAKKNVLIKKISMKKKLTLHMPLVEEEDDSDDDSDDDTEDSDEDSDDEDDEDEDDEDEEDYEFEPRISPSNATNQTLKWTSSNKKVVKVDEDGYVYIVDAGKAVITAMATDGSGVKAKCTVTVIDDADTDDEDDDE
;
A
#
# COMPACT_ATOMS: atom_id res chain seq x y z
N MET A 1 -74.04 23.70 -34.50
CA MET A 1 -72.84 24.08 -35.28
C MET A 1 -71.68 23.33 -34.62
N MET A 2 -70.92 22.42 -35.27
CA MET A 2 -70.02 22.65 -36.42
C MET A 2 -69.09 23.84 -36.10
N VAL A 3 -67.77 23.77 -36.12
CA VAL A 3 -66.87 23.03 -37.03
C VAL A 3 -65.57 22.61 -36.29
N SER A 4 -64.92 21.58 -36.84
CA SER A 4 -63.46 21.33 -36.93
C SER A 4 -62.58 22.60 -36.88
N VAL A 5 -61.30 22.58 -36.51
CA VAL A 5 -60.10 22.20 -37.30
C VAL A 5 -58.91 22.34 -36.32
N LYS A 6 -58.16 21.29 -35.95
CA LYS A 6 -56.92 20.75 -36.58
C LYS A 6 -55.77 21.76 -36.79
N CYS A 7 -54.54 21.22 -36.71
CA CYS A 7 -53.26 21.82 -37.12
C CYS A 7 -52.64 22.91 -36.23
N PHE A 8 -51.31 23.02 -36.12
CA PHE A 8 -50.17 22.07 -36.19
C PHE A 8 -48.91 22.86 -35.74
N THR A 9 -47.84 22.21 -35.26
CA THR A 9 -46.42 22.71 -35.18
C THR A 9 -46.16 24.18 -34.79
N ASP A 10 -45.44 24.47 -33.70
CA ASP A 10 -43.98 24.28 -33.60
C ASP A 10 -43.57 24.02 -32.12
N ALA A 11 -42.64 23.10 -31.80
CA ALA A 11 -41.19 23.22 -31.98
C ALA A 11 -40.66 24.52 -31.33
N ILE A 12 -39.95 24.49 -30.20
CA ILE A 12 -38.55 24.03 -30.09
C ILE A 12 -38.29 23.61 -28.62
N ILE A 13 -37.96 22.32 -28.43
CA ILE A 13 -36.75 21.81 -27.75
C ILE A 13 -36.36 22.52 -26.44
N TYR A 14 -36.62 21.94 -25.25
CA TYR A 14 -35.68 21.07 -24.49
C TYR A 14 -34.23 21.63 -24.44
N PHE A 15 -33.52 21.78 -23.33
CA PHE A 15 -33.36 20.82 -22.23
C PHE A 15 -32.55 21.48 -21.08
N LYS A 16 -33.15 21.89 -19.96
CA LYS A 16 -32.41 22.17 -18.70
C LYS A 16 -33.35 22.22 -17.48
N GLY A 17 -33.03 21.44 -16.44
CA GLY A 17 -33.49 21.67 -15.07
C GLY A 17 -34.94 21.29 -14.72
N VAL A 18 -35.27 19.99 -14.66
CA VAL A 18 -36.37 19.52 -13.78
C VAL A 18 -35.79 19.41 -12.37
N SER A 19 -35.86 20.43 -11.52
CA SER A 19 -37.07 20.99 -10.89
C SER A 19 -37.77 19.99 -9.96
N TYR A 20 -37.16 19.88 -8.77
CA TYR A 20 -37.79 19.80 -7.45
C TYR A 20 -39.29 19.46 -7.36
N MET A 21 -39.55 18.28 -6.78
CA MET A 21 -40.58 18.03 -5.75
C MET A 21 -41.85 18.92 -5.74
N LYS A 22 -42.98 18.36 -6.21
CA LYS A 22 -44.09 18.03 -5.28
C LYS A 22 -45.18 17.14 -5.89
N LYS A 23 -45.62 16.19 -5.04
CA LYS A 23 -46.97 15.59 -4.93
C LYS A 23 -47.39 14.49 -5.93
N ARG A 24 -47.32 13.26 -5.39
CA ARG A 24 -48.44 12.35 -5.05
C ARG A 24 -48.56 11.03 -5.83
N CYS A 25 -48.86 10.00 -5.04
CA CYS A 25 -49.46 8.70 -5.35
C CYS A 25 -48.57 7.59 -5.96
N PHE A 26 -48.72 6.39 -5.38
CA PHE A 26 -48.11 5.10 -5.77
C PHE A 26 -46.56 5.07 -5.80
N ARG A 27 -45.87 4.40 -4.86
CA ARG A 27 -46.14 3.01 -4.42
C ARG A 27 -45.84 2.77 -2.94
N LEU A 28 -46.71 1.96 -2.30
CA LEU A 28 -46.46 1.22 -1.06
C LEU A 28 -45.88 -0.18 -1.42
N PHE A 29 -45.31 -1.02 -0.55
CA PHE A 29 -45.05 -1.00 0.90
C PHE A 29 -43.51 -1.20 1.12
N ALA A 30 -42.89 -1.46 2.29
CA ALA A 30 -43.37 -1.89 3.61
C ALA A 30 -42.39 -1.46 4.72
N GLY A 31 -42.90 -0.85 5.79
CA GLY A 31 -42.22 -0.69 7.07
C GLY A 31 -43.00 -1.41 8.16
N VAL A 32 -42.30 -2.23 8.94
CA VAL A 32 -42.59 -2.66 10.33
C VAL A 32 -44.06 -2.87 10.74
N LEU A 33 -44.48 -4.13 10.93
CA LEU A 33 -44.98 -4.70 12.21
C LEU A 33 -45.58 -6.11 11.97
N ALA A 34 -45.32 -7.08 12.85
CA ALA A 34 -46.25 -8.12 13.32
C ALA A 34 -45.51 -9.27 14.04
N LEU A 35 -45.70 -9.36 15.36
CA LEU A 35 -45.56 -10.63 16.09
C LEU A 35 -46.84 -11.46 15.88
N ALA A 36 -46.66 -12.78 15.78
CA ALA A 36 -47.63 -13.86 16.04
C ALA A 36 -49.13 -13.68 15.69
N VAL A 37 -49.67 -14.61 14.89
CA VAL A 37 -50.63 -15.65 15.33
C VAL A 37 -50.84 -16.67 14.19
N MET A 38 -51.21 -17.90 14.55
CA MET A 38 -51.31 -19.06 13.65
C MET A 38 -52.64 -19.13 12.88
N MET A 39 -52.64 -19.72 11.69
CA MET A 39 -53.59 -20.81 11.37
C MET A 39 -53.21 -21.60 10.09
N THR A 40 -52.87 -22.88 10.31
CA THR A 40 -53.21 -24.05 9.50
C THR A 40 -53.31 -23.91 7.96
N TYR A 41 -52.20 -24.19 7.28
CA TYR A 41 -52.25 -25.07 6.11
C TYR A 41 -51.52 -26.36 6.45
N THR A 42 -52.26 -27.45 6.65
CA THR A 42 -51.72 -28.80 6.83
C THR A 42 -51.23 -29.35 5.49
N VAL A 43 -50.11 -28.80 4.99
CA VAL A 43 -49.31 -29.53 4.01
C VAL A 43 -48.72 -30.72 4.77
N ILE A 44 -49.21 -31.92 4.46
CA ILE A 44 -48.57 -33.18 4.86
C ILE A 44 -47.28 -33.30 4.04
N TRP A 45 -46.29 -32.46 4.35
CA TRP A 45 -44.94 -32.65 3.85
C TRP A 45 -44.29 -33.73 4.70
N ASN A 46 -44.59 -34.98 4.33
CA ASN A 46 -43.98 -36.17 4.90
C ASN A 46 -42.47 -35.96 5.03
N PRO A 47 -41.94 -35.74 6.24
CA PRO A 47 -40.51 -35.61 6.44
C PRO A 47 -39.96 -37.03 6.47
N SER A 48 -39.92 -37.65 5.30
CA SER A 48 -38.89 -38.62 4.99
C SER A 48 -37.56 -37.87 5.07
N GLN A 49 -37.12 -37.69 6.31
CA GLN A 49 -35.73 -37.56 6.67
C GLN A 49 -35.07 -38.76 6.01
N ALA A 50 -34.59 -38.56 4.79
CA ALA A 50 -33.62 -39.41 4.13
C ALA A 50 -32.39 -39.35 5.03
N LYS A 51 -32.44 -40.18 6.08
CA LYS A 51 -31.55 -40.23 7.23
C LYS A 51 -30.19 -40.57 6.66
N THR A 52 -29.43 -39.54 6.28
CA THR A 52 -28.24 -39.68 5.44
C THR A 52 -27.28 -40.62 6.16
N THR A 53 -27.28 -41.88 5.74
CA THR A 53 -26.67 -42.97 6.48
C THR A 53 -25.18 -42.72 6.45
N LYS A 54 -24.63 -42.19 7.56
CA LYS A 54 -23.22 -41.80 7.66
C LYS A 54 -22.37 -43.02 7.30
N SER A 55 -21.82 -43.05 6.10
CA SER A 55 -21.19 -44.26 5.57
C SER A 55 -19.92 -44.53 6.37
N LYS A 56 -19.86 -45.70 7.00
CA LYS A 56 -18.67 -46.20 7.70
C LYS A 56 -17.54 -46.58 6.72
N ASP A 57 -17.70 -46.34 5.42
CA ASP A 57 -16.80 -46.86 4.37
C ASP A 57 -15.73 -45.89 3.90
N VAL A 58 -15.86 -44.61 4.24
CA VAL A 58 -14.76 -43.65 4.06
C VAL A 58 -13.67 -44.00 5.08
N LYS A 59 -12.55 -44.55 4.61
CA LYS A 59 -11.39 -44.89 5.47
C LYS A 59 -10.67 -43.61 5.90
N LYS A 60 -10.31 -42.74 4.94
CA LYS A 60 -9.45 -41.58 5.15
C LYS A 60 -9.73 -40.48 4.11
N VAL A 61 -9.46 -39.23 4.48
CA VAL A 61 -9.44 -38.06 3.59
C VAL A 61 -8.06 -37.42 3.74
N GLU A 62 -7.42 -37.12 2.62
CA GLU A 62 -6.05 -36.61 2.57
C GLU A 62 -5.97 -35.42 1.61
N VAL A 63 -5.01 -34.53 1.84
CA VAL A 63 -4.63 -33.48 0.90
C VAL A 63 -3.16 -33.72 0.56
N THR A 64 -2.87 -34.08 -0.69
CA THR A 64 -1.52 -34.55 -1.08
C THR A 64 -0.54 -33.42 -1.35
N ASN A 65 -1.05 -32.25 -1.76
CA ASN A 65 -0.25 -31.04 -2.02
C ASN A 65 -0.20 -30.08 -0.81
N VAL A 66 -0.19 -30.63 0.41
CA VAL A 66 0.08 -29.91 1.66
C VAL A 66 0.96 -30.82 2.52
N GLN A 67 2.26 -30.52 2.58
CA GLN A 67 3.19 -31.25 3.44
C GLN A 67 3.04 -30.77 4.89
N GLY A 68 2.86 -31.70 5.82
CA GLY A 68 2.63 -31.39 7.23
C GLY A 68 1.26 -30.74 7.53
N LYS A 69 1.18 -30.00 8.64
CA LYS A 69 -0.07 -29.36 9.12
C LYS A 69 -0.22 -27.89 8.71
N ASN A 70 0.78 -27.29 8.07
CA ASN A 70 0.85 -25.86 7.77
C ASN A 70 1.26 -25.61 6.31
N ILE A 71 0.79 -24.51 5.71
CA ILE A 71 1.23 -24.03 4.39
C ILE A 71 1.23 -22.50 4.35
N THR A 72 2.20 -21.89 3.66
CA THR A 72 2.30 -20.44 3.51
C THR A 72 1.96 -20.02 2.07
N LEU A 73 1.13 -18.99 1.91
CA LEU A 73 0.76 -18.40 0.63
C LEU A 73 1.02 -16.88 0.65
N GLY A 74 1.56 -16.34 -0.44
CA GLY A 74 1.61 -14.88 -0.64
C GLY A 74 0.21 -14.29 -0.80
N LYS A 75 -0.03 -13.08 -0.26
CA LYS A 75 -1.27 -12.31 -0.47
C LYS A 75 -1.65 -12.28 -1.97
N GLY A 76 -2.92 -12.52 -2.28
CA GLY A 76 -3.45 -12.57 -3.64
C GLY A 76 -3.28 -13.90 -4.38
N LYS A 77 -2.33 -14.76 -3.98
CA LYS A 77 -2.07 -16.04 -4.66
C LYS A 77 -3.23 -17.04 -4.49
N LYS A 78 -3.33 -17.95 -5.46
CA LYS A 78 -4.30 -19.04 -5.50
C LYS A 78 -3.57 -20.39 -5.45
N LEU A 79 -4.18 -21.39 -4.83
CA LEU A 79 -3.67 -22.77 -4.81
C LEU A 79 -4.84 -23.75 -4.96
N LYS A 80 -4.74 -24.72 -5.88
CA LYS A 80 -5.72 -25.81 -5.99
C LYS A 80 -5.29 -26.98 -5.10
N LEU A 81 -6.17 -27.40 -4.20
CA LEU A 81 -5.93 -28.55 -3.34
C LEU A 81 -6.14 -29.86 -4.11
N SER A 82 -5.13 -30.74 -4.08
CA SER A 82 -5.24 -32.13 -4.51
C SER A 82 -5.78 -32.97 -3.36
N VAL A 83 -7.04 -33.40 -3.45
CA VAL A 83 -7.73 -34.15 -2.37
C VAL A 83 -7.87 -35.62 -2.77
N ASN A 84 -7.43 -36.52 -1.90
CA ASN A 84 -7.63 -37.96 -2.04
C ASN A 84 -8.66 -38.45 -0.99
N VAL A 85 -9.57 -39.34 -1.40
CA VAL A 85 -10.57 -39.94 -0.52
C VAL A 85 -10.51 -41.46 -0.67
N ILE A 86 -9.98 -42.11 0.36
CA ILE A 86 -9.75 -43.56 0.39
C ILE A 86 -11.00 -44.23 0.98
N LEU A 87 -11.55 -45.18 0.24
CA LEU A 87 -12.75 -45.95 0.61
C LEU A 87 -12.40 -47.39 1.01
N LYS A 88 -13.34 -48.10 1.63
CA LYS A 88 -13.28 -49.57 1.76
C LYS A 88 -13.46 -50.25 0.40
N LYS A 89 -12.82 -51.42 0.22
CA LYS A 89 -12.94 -52.26 -0.98
C LYS A 89 -14.42 -52.59 -1.21
N GLY A 90 -14.90 -52.46 -2.45
CA GLY A 90 -16.30 -52.70 -2.81
C GLY A 90 -17.31 -51.60 -2.41
N SER A 91 -16.91 -50.52 -1.75
CA SER A 91 -17.86 -49.47 -1.35
C SER A 91 -18.33 -48.59 -2.51
N LYS A 92 -19.65 -48.33 -2.55
CA LYS A 92 -20.30 -47.36 -3.43
C LYS A 92 -20.39 -45.94 -2.81
N ALA A 93 -19.69 -45.67 -1.70
CA ALA A 93 -19.76 -44.39 -0.99
C ALA A 93 -19.18 -43.21 -1.80
N SER A 94 -19.76 -42.03 -1.65
CA SER A 94 -19.33 -40.83 -2.39
C SER A 94 -17.95 -40.33 -1.96
N LYS A 95 -17.08 -40.05 -2.93
CA LYS A 95 -15.79 -39.36 -2.74
C LYS A 95 -15.94 -37.82 -2.59
N ALA A 96 -17.16 -37.28 -2.61
CA ALA A 96 -17.38 -35.83 -2.52
C ALA A 96 -16.99 -35.25 -1.15
N VAL A 97 -16.37 -34.07 -1.16
CA VAL A 97 -15.93 -33.34 0.04
C VAL A 97 -16.63 -31.98 0.18
N LYS A 98 -16.66 -31.45 1.40
CA LYS A 98 -17.02 -30.08 1.75
C LYS A 98 -15.77 -29.37 2.25
N PHE A 99 -15.51 -28.19 1.70
CA PHE A 99 -14.42 -27.31 2.11
C PHE A 99 -14.94 -26.21 3.02
N GLU A 100 -14.13 -25.83 4.02
CA GLU A 100 -14.48 -24.81 5.00
C GLU A 100 -13.21 -24.03 5.41
N SER A 101 -13.35 -22.72 5.62
CA SER A 101 -12.29 -21.84 6.11
C SER A 101 -12.76 -21.15 7.38
N SER A 102 -11.95 -21.23 8.44
CA SER A 102 -12.25 -20.59 9.73
C SER A 102 -12.19 -19.06 9.66
N LYS A 103 -11.47 -18.48 8.69
CA LYS A 103 -11.35 -17.01 8.50
C LYS A 103 -11.42 -16.67 7.01
N LYS A 104 -12.64 -16.54 6.47
CA LYS A 104 -12.91 -16.21 5.05
C LYS A 104 -12.36 -14.84 4.62
N SER A 105 -12.09 -13.93 5.56
CA SER A 105 -11.41 -12.64 5.32
C SER A 105 -9.91 -12.82 5.02
N VAL A 106 -9.26 -13.83 5.59
CA VAL A 106 -7.85 -14.16 5.40
C VAL A 106 -7.67 -15.10 4.20
N VAL A 107 -8.40 -16.22 4.17
CA VAL A 107 -8.36 -17.22 3.08
C VAL A 107 -9.77 -17.70 2.74
N THR A 108 -10.15 -17.64 1.47
CA THR A 108 -11.35 -18.33 0.95
C THR A 108 -10.99 -19.62 0.24
N VAL A 109 -11.85 -20.63 0.36
CA VAL A 109 -11.79 -21.88 -0.39
C VAL A 109 -13.05 -22.04 -1.24
N SER A 110 -12.90 -22.38 -2.53
CA SER A 110 -14.01 -22.59 -3.46
C SER A 110 -14.59 -24.01 -3.39
N LYS A 111 -15.79 -24.21 -3.98
CA LYS A 111 -16.39 -25.55 -4.13
C LYS A 111 -15.48 -26.56 -4.86
N LYS A 112 -14.58 -26.08 -5.73
CA LYS A 112 -13.59 -26.87 -6.49
C LYS A 112 -12.25 -27.04 -5.75
N GLY A 113 -12.16 -26.68 -4.46
CA GLY A 113 -10.93 -26.82 -3.66
C GLY A 113 -9.83 -25.80 -3.98
N VAL A 114 -10.15 -24.69 -4.65
CA VAL A 114 -9.17 -23.61 -4.92
C VAL A 114 -9.18 -22.62 -3.76
N LEU A 115 -8.04 -22.48 -3.09
CA LEU A 115 -7.75 -21.43 -2.12
C LEU A 115 -7.45 -20.10 -2.83
N LYS A 116 -7.85 -18.98 -2.22
CA LYS A 116 -7.41 -17.61 -2.56
C LYS A 116 -7.00 -16.91 -1.26
N ALA A 117 -5.74 -16.51 -1.18
CA ALA A 117 -5.19 -15.70 -0.09
C ALA A 117 -5.67 -14.24 -0.26
N LYS A 118 -6.36 -13.68 0.74
CA LYS A 118 -6.98 -12.34 0.68
C LYS A 118 -6.25 -11.34 1.57
N LYS A 119 -6.23 -11.58 2.89
CA LYS A 119 -5.60 -10.73 3.91
C LYS A 119 -4.50 -11.50 4.63
N ILE A 120 -3.47 -10.80 5.08
CA ILE A 120 -2.38 -11.36 5.90
C ILE A 120 -2.96 -11.95 7.19
N GLY A 121 -2.39 -13.06 7.67
CA GLY A 121 -2.81 -13.75 8.89
C GLY A 121 -2.95 -15.26 8.71
N LYS A 122 -3.44 -15.94 9.75
CA LYS A 122 -3.56 -17.41 9.78
C LYS A 122 -5.03 -17.84 9.72
N ALA A 123 -5.36 -18.82 8.87
CA ALA A 123 -6.68 -19.41 8.73
C ALA A 123 -6.62 -20.94 8.70
N LYS A 124 -7.45 -21.62 9.48
CA LYS A 124 -7.55 -23.08 9.48
C LYS A 124 -8.52 -23.51 8.37
N ILE A 125 -8.03 -24.32 7.43
CA ILE A 125 -8.85 -24.94 6.38
C ILE A 125 -9.23 -26.35 6.84
N THR A 126 -10.50 -26.70 6.66
CA THR A 126 -11.04 -28.04 6.90
C THR A 126 -11.54 -28.64 5.59
N VAL A 127 -11.09 -29.85 5.27
CA VAL A 127 -11.62 -30.67 4.17
C VAL A 127 -12.31 -31.87 4.79
N LYS A 128 -13.62 -31.99 4.61
CA LYS A 128 -14.49 -32.95 5.29
C LYS A 128 -15.21 -33.82 4.26
N SER A 129 -15.22 -35.15 4.41
CA SER A 129 -16.04 -35.99 3.53
C SER A 129 -17.53 -35.71 3.72
N LYS A 130 -18.29 -35.61 2.62
CA LYS A 130 -19.75 -35.49 2.68
C LYS A 130 -20.40 -36.80 3.14
N ALA A 131 -19.86 -37.95 2.70
CA ALA A 131 -20.37 -39.27 3.08
C ALA A 131 -20.05 -39.64 4.53
N ASN A 132 -18.93 -39.14 5.09
CA ASN A 132 -18.58 -39.31 6.49
C ASN A 132 -17.94 -38.05 7.09
N PRO A 133 -18.73 -37.15 7.71
CA PRO A 133 -18.24 -35.91 8.33
C PRO A 133 -17.17 -36.07 9.43
N ALA A 134 -17.03 -37.25 10.04
CA ALA A 134 -15.97 -37.52 11.01
C ALA A 134 -14.59 -37.70 10.36
N LYS A 135 -14.57 -38.09 9.06
CA LYS A 135 -13.35 -38.18 8.25
C LYS A 135 -13.08 -36.81 7.62
N GLN A 136 -12.20 -36.07 8.27
CA GLN A 136 -11.78 -34.72 7.88
C GLN A 136 -10.28 -34.53 8.10
N VAL A 137 -9.66 -33.67 7.28
CA VAL A 137 -8.30 -33.17 7.49
C VAL A 137 -8.36 -31.66 7.75
N LYS A 138 -7.53 -31.19 8.68
CA LYS A 138 -7.41 -29.79 9.07
C LYS A 138 -5.96 -29.35 8.97
N PHE A 139 -5.71 -28.22 8.33
CA PHE A 139 -4.39 -27.62 8.20
C PHE A 139 -4.47 -26.09 8.30
N THR A 140 -3.37 -25.45 8.67
CA THR A 140 -3.28 -23.99 8.80
C THR A 140 -2.71 -23.40 7.52
N VAL A 141 -3.41 -22.43 6.92
CA VAL A 141 -2.87 -21.58 5.87
C VAL A 141 -2.43 -20.26 6.50
N THR A 142 -1.15 -19.94 6.37
CA THR A 142 -0.58 -18.63 6.69
C THR A 142 -0.56 -17.80 5.42
N VAL A 143 -1.21 -16.64 5.42
CA VAL A 143 -1.05 -15.62 4.38
C VAL A 143 -0.02 -14.62 4.86
N ALA A 144 1.07 -14.48 4.11
CA ALA A 144 2.12 -13.51 4.36
C ALA A 144 2.21 -12.50 3.19
N LYS A 145 2.87 -11.35 3.42
CA LYS A 145 3.54 -10.67 2.30
C LYS A 145 4.63 -11.63 1.80
N LYS A 146 4.81 -11.76 0.48
CA LYS A 146 6.06 -12.36 -0.01
C LYS A 146 7.16 -11.38 0.36
N ASN A 147 8.27 -11.82 0.95
CA ASN A 147 9.41 -10.92 1.04
C ASN A 147 9.93 -10.67 -0.39
N VAL A 148 9.72 -9.47 -0.89
CA VAL A 148 10.26 -8.99 -2.17
C VAL A 148 11.47 -8.15 -1.82
N LEU A 149 12.65 -8.65 -2.21
CA LEU A 149 13.89 -7.91 -2.05
C LEU A 149 14.06 -6.89 -3.18
N ILE A 150 14.73 -5.79 -2.86
CA ILE A 150 15.33 -4.85 -3.82
C ILE A 150 16.27 -5.66 -4.73
N LYS A 151 16.29 -5.30 -6.01
CA LYS A 151 17.15 -5.90 -7.04
C LYS A 151 18.05 -4.90 -7.72
N LYS A 152 17.64 -3.63 -7.76
CA LYS A 152 18.39 -2.51 -8.32
C LYS A 152 18.00 -1.23 -7.58
N ILE A 153 19.00 -0.43 -7.25
CA ILE A 153 18.88 0.99 -6.93
C ILE A 153 19.45 1.74 -8.15
N SER A 154 18.87 2.87 -8.52
CA SER A 154 19.31 3.67 -9.67
C SER A 154 19.34 5.14 -9.27
N MET A 155 20.49 5.79 -9.43
CA MET A 155 20.73 7.20 -9.09
C MET A 155 21.70 7.82 -10.10
N LYS A 156 21.92 9.13 -10.05
CA LYS A 156 22.96 9.83 -10.83
C LYS A 156 24.33 9.17 -10.55
N LYS A 157 25.18 8.97 -11.56
CA LYS A 157 26.50 8.33 -11.38
C LYS A 157 27.60 9.31 -11.00
N LYS A 158 27.46 10.55 -11.45
CA LYS A 158 28.36 11.68 -11.18
C LYS A 158 27.50 12.88 -10.85
N LEU A 159 27.90 13.64 -9.85
CA LEU A 159 27.34 14.92 -9.48
C LEU A 159 28.52 15.89 -9.38
N THR A 160 28.35 17.09 -9.92
CA THR A 160 29.19 18.24 -9.61
C THR A 160 28.33 19.16 -8.77
N LEU A 161 28.88 19.68 -7.68
CA LEU A 161 28.36 20.75 -6.86
C LEU A 161 29.43 21.84 -6.82
N HIS A 162 29.00 23.08 -6.62
CA HIS A 162 29.86 24.23 -6.47
C HIS A 162 29.75 24.71 -5.02
N MET A 163 30.82 25.22 -4.44
CA MET A 163 30.77 25.79 -3.09
C MET A 163 30.08 27.16 -3.20
N PRO A 164 29.14 27.51 -2.29
CA PRO A 164 28.56 28.85 -2.30
C PRO A 164 29.67 29.88 -2.09
N LEU A 165 29.66 30.94 -2.91
CA LEU A 165 30.51 32.10 -2.67
C LEU A 165 29.92 32.82 -1.46
N VAL A 166 30.72 32.94 -0.40
CA VAL A 166 30.40 33.84 0.71
C VAL A 166 30.64 35.25 0.17
N GLU A 167 29.57 35.97 -0.14
CA GLU A 167 29.65 37.42 -0.27
C GLU A 167 29.87 37.94 1.16
N GLU A 168 31.11 38.33 1.49
CA GLU A 168 31.38 38.94 2.79
C GLU A 168 30.68 40.30 2.83
N GLU A 169 29.67 40.42 3.70
CA GLU A 169 29.02 41.70 3.95
C GLU A 169 30.07 42.64 4.58
N ASP A 170 30.38 43.71 3.86
CA ASP A 170 31.45 44.65 4.19
C ASP A 170 30.93 45.60 5.28
N ASP A 171 30.85 45.07 6.52
CA ASP A 171 30.44 45.70 7.78
C ASP A 171 31.31 46.93 8.09
N SER A 172 31.08 47.98 7.31
CA SER A 172 31.71 49.29 7.41
C SER A 172 30.84 50.21 8.25
N ASP A 173 30.58 49.77 9.48
CA ASP A 173 29.97 50.59 10.53
C ASP A 173 30.89 51.77 10.87
N ASP A 174 30.62 52.90 10.22
CA ASP A 174 31.20 54.21 10.50
C ASP A 174 30.57 54.78 11.78
N ASP A 175 30.92 54.17 12.93
CA ASP A 175 30.53 54.60 14.26
C ASP A 175 31.11 55.99 14.58
N SER A 176 30.36 57.02 14.20
CA SER A 176 30.58 58.40 14.62
C SER A 176 30.14 58.58 16.07
N ASP A 177 31.09 58.50 17.01
CA ASP A 177 30.91 58.87 18.43
C ASP A 177 30.11 60.19 18.59
N ASP A 178 28.86 60.12 19.05
CA ASP A 178 28.09 61.28 19.55
C ASP A 178 27.48 60.94 20.92
N ASP A 179 28.28 61.14 21.97
CA ASP A 179 27.85 61.08 23.37
C ASP A 179 26.76 62.13 23.66
N THR A 180 25.49 61.73 23.67
CA THR A 180 24.40 62.54 24.29
C THR A 180 23.56 61.68 25.24
N GLU A 181 23.53 62.11 26.52
CA GLU A 181 22.91 61.42 27.65
C GLU A 181 21.36 61.49 27.66
N ASP A 182 20.76 60.45 28.26
CA ASP A 182 19.46 60.42 28.96
C ASP A 182 18.19 60.97 28.27
N SER A 183 17.32 60.05 27.84
CA SER A 183 15.88 60.14 28.20
C SER A 183 15.16 58.79 28.05
N ASP A 184 14.58 58.28 29.15
CA ASP A 184 13.69 57.11 29.15
C ASP A 184 12.37 57.40 28.38
N GLU A 185 12.08 56.69 27.28
CA GLU A 185 10.69 56.47 26.82
C GLU A 185 10.50 55.03 26.32
N ASP A 186 9.41 54.39 26.77
CA ASP A 186 9.00 53.05 26.36
C ASP A 186 8.69 53.00 24.84
N SER A 187 9.28 52.04 24.12
CA SER A 187 8.77 51.60 22.81
C SER A 187 8.81 50.07 22.75
N ASP A 188 7.64 49.48 22.46
CA ASP A 188 7.53 48.07 22.09
C ASP A 188 8.09 47.91 20.66
N ASP A 189 9.38 47.63 20.51
CA ASP A 189 9.90 47.08 19.25
C ASP A 189 9.75 45.56 19.28
N GLU A 190 9.03 45.05 18.28
CA GLU A 190 8.99 43.62 17.98
C GLU A 190 10.35 43.29 17.36
N ASP A 191 11.24 42.67 18.15
CA ASP A 191 12.44 42.00 17.63
C ASP A 191 11.98 40.89 16.68
N ASP A 192 11.70 41.25 15.42
CA ASP A 192 11.69 40.34 14.29
C ASP A 192 13.14 39.82 14.18
N GLU A 193 13.40 38.72 14.91
CA GLU A 193 14.47 37.78 14.60
C GLU A 193 14.15 37.21 13.21
N ASP A 194 14.46 37.99 12.17
CA ASP A 194 14.64 37.51 10.81
C ASP A 194 15.80 36.49 10.88
N GLU A 195 15.45 35.23 11.18
CA GLU A 195 16.32 34.08 10.96
C GLU A 195 16.61 34.05 9.45
N ASP A 196 17.69 34.71 9.04
CA ASP A 196 18.22 34.62 7.69
C ASP A 196 18.45 33.14 7.37
N ASP A 197 17.52 32.57 6.60
CA ASP A 197 17.63 31.25 5.97
C ASP A 197 18.81 31.33 4.99
N GLU A 198 20.05 31.20 5.49
CA GLU A 198 21.25 30.98 4.69
C GLU A 198 20.95 29.85 3.70
N ASP A 199 20.88 30.16 2.41
CA ASP A 199 20.57 29.22 1.32
C ASP A 199 21.72 28.18 1.14
N GLU A 200 21.93 27.28 2.12
CA GLU A 200 22.75 26.09 1.94
C GLU A 200 22.18 25.31 0.73
N GLU A 201 22.91 25.25 -0.40
CA GLU A 201 22.51 24.52 -1.61
C GLU A 201 22.43 22.99 -1.36
N ASP A 202 21.33 22.56 -0.73
CA ASP A 202 21.19 21.23 -0.18
C ASP A 202 20.68 20.24 -1.25
N TYR A 203 21.59 19.37 -1.74
CA TYR A 203 21.24 18.44 -2.82
C TYR A 203 20.59 17.15 -2.30
N GLU A 204 19.28 16.99 -2.49
CA GLU A 204 18.59 15.71 -2.20
C GLU A 204 18.82 14.65 -3.30
N PHE A 205 19.21 13.43 -2.93
CA PHE A 205 19.20 12.29 -3.86
C PHE A 205 17.80 11.66 -4.00
N GLU A 206 17.30 11.56 -5.25
CA GLU A 206 16.13 10.72 -5.61
C GLU A 206 16.51 9.32 -6.18
N PRO A 207 16.81 8.28 -5.37
CA PRO A 207 17.16 6.96 -5.87
C PRO A 207 15.93 6.12 -6.28
N ARG A 208 15.84 5.75 -7.55
CA ARG A 208 14.78 4.86 -8.06
C ARG A 208 15.02 3.39 -7.68
N ILE A 209 14.24 2.89 -6.74
CA ILE A 209 14.26 1.49 -6.28
C ILE A 209 13.48 0.57 -7.22
N SER A 210 14.00 -0.64 -7.47
CA SER A 210 13.35 -1.65 -8.30
C SER A 210 13.49 -3.07 -7.71
N PRO A 211 12.40 -3.85 -7.62
CA PRO A 211 11.02 -3.48 -7.98
C PRO A 211 10.41 -2.51 -6.96
N SER A 212 9.52 -1.62 -7.41
CA SER A 212 8.81 -0.64 -6.56
C SER A 212 7.85 -1.24 -5.52
N ASN A 213 7.75 -2.57 -5.46
CA ASN A 213 6.99 -3.31 -4.44
C ASN A 213 7.90 -4.18 -3.54
N ALA A 214 9.18 -3.82 -3.41
CA ALA A 214 10.05 -4.35 -2.38
C ALA A 214 9.44 -4.14 -0.98
N THR A 215 9.66 -5.09 -0.06
CA THR A 215 9.00 -5.11 1.26
C THR A 215 9.49 -4.00 2.18
N ASN A 216 10.79 -3.72 2.09
CA ASN A 216 11.51 -2.65 2.74
C ASN A 216 12.20 -1.86 1.60
N GLN A 217 12.08 -0.53 1.63
CA GLN A 217 12.67 0.38 0.64
C GLN A 217 13.66 1.36 1.28
N THR A 218 13.86 1.27 2.61
CA THR A 218 14.83 2.10 3.34
C THR A 218 16.24 1.81 2.87
N LEU A 219 16.95 2.88 2.49
CA LEU A 219 18.37 2.84 2.15
C LEU A 219 19.18 3.27 3.38
N LYS A 220 20.46 2.92 3.38
CA LYS A 220 21.46 3.49 4.27
C LYS A 220 22.49 4.21 3.42
N TRP A 221 22.71 5.48 3.71
CA TRP A 221 23.69 6.32 3.04
C TRP A 221 25.04 6.29 3.77
N THR A 222 26.11 6.50 2.99
CA THR A 222 27.48 6.70 3.50
C THR A 222 28.29 7.50 2.50
N SER A 223 28.98 8.55 2.96
CA SER A 223 30.07 9.20 2.21
C SER A 223 31.40 8.47 2.40
N SER A 224 32.24 8.42 1.36
CA SER A 224 33.62 7.95 1.46
C SER A 224 34.59 8.99 2.02
N ASN A 225 34.25 10.28 1.98
CA ASN A 225 35.05 11.36 2.53
C ASN A 225 34.15 12.45 3.12
N LYS A 226 33.90 12.36 4.43
CA LYS A 226 33.06 13.30 5.18
C LYS A 226 33.67 14.69 5.36
N LYS A 227 34.93 14.88 4.99
CA LYS A 227 35.57 16.21 4.98
C LYS A 227 35.21 17.04 3.76
N VAL A 228 34.78 16.40 2.67
CA VAL A 228 34.40 17.05 1.40
C VAL A 228 32.88 17.08 1.25
N VAL A 229 32.22 15.94 1.52
CA VAL A 229 30.76 15.81 1.38
C VAL A 229 30.20 14.93 2.49
N LYS A 230 29.19 15.42 3.22
CA LYS A 230 28.38 14.64 4.17
C LYS A 230 27.11 14.12 3.46
N VAL A 231 26.44 13.17 4.09
CA VAL A 231 25.12 12.68 3.67
C VAL A 231 24.41 12.15 4.91
N ASP A 232 23.13 12.46 5.07
CA ASP A 232 22.32 12.11 6.22
C ASP A 232 21.60 10.75 6.07
N GLU A 233 20.53 10.51 6.85
CA GLU A 233 19.77 9.25 6.79
C GLU A 233 18.72 9.22 5.67
N ASP A 234 18.20 10.38 5.24
CA ASP A 234 17.16 10.48 4.22
C ASP A 234 17.76 10.58 2.81
N GLY A 235 18.81 11.38 2.62
CA GLY A 235 19.59 11.45 1.38
C GLY A 235 20.05 12.85 0.98
N TYR A 236 19.98 13.84 1.87
CA TYR A 236 20.48 15.20 1.69
C TYR A 236 22.01 15.23 1.74
N VAL A 237 22.62 16.20 1.03
CA VAL A 237 24.05 16.20 0.71
C VAL A 237 24.64 17.57 0.98
N TYR A 238 25.17 17.70 2.19
CA TYR A 238 25.89 18.88 2.65
C TYR A 238 27.32 18.92 2.10
N ILE A 239 27.69 20.04 1.50
CA ILE A 239 29.05 20.39 1.11
C ILE A 239 29.87 20.70 2.38
N VAL A 240 31.20 20.57 2.30
CA VAL A 240 32.11 20.82 3.44
C VAL A 240 33.46 21.38 3.00
N ASP A 241 33.98 20.93 1.85
CA ASP A 241 35.29 21.28 1.32
C ASP A 241 35.35 20.86 -0.16
N ALA A 242 36.24 21.46 -0.94
CA ALA A 242 36.45 21.14 -2.34
C ALA A 242 37.00 19.72 -2.54
N GLY A 243 36.81 19.16 -3.75
CA GLY A 243 37.42 17.89 -4.15
C GLY A 243 36.42 16.78 -4.46
N LYS A 244 36.65 15.55 -3.97
CA LYS A 244 35.93 14.36 -4.47
C LYS A 244 35.54 13.33 -3.40
N ALA A 245 34.26 12.98 -3.39
CA ALA A 245 33.68 11.95 -2.52
C ALA A 245 32.84 10.94 -3.32
N VAL A 246 32.57 9.78 -2.73
CA VAL A 246 31.66 8.76 -3.27
C VAL A 246 30.54 8.49 -2.27
N ILE A 247 29.35 8.98 -2.59
CA ILE A 247 28.14 8.67 -1.84
C ILE A 247 27.63 7.28 -2.27
N THR A 248 27.33 6.43 -1.29
CA THR A 248 26.82 5.06 -1.51
C THR A 248 25.47 4.89 -0.84
N ALA A 249 24.45 4.55 -1.64
CA ALA A 249 23.12 4.16 -1.15
C ALA A 249 23.04 2.63 -1.06
N MET A 250 22.73 2.08 0.12
CA MET A 250 22.71 0.62 0.37
C MET A 250 21.35 0.13 0.86
N ALA A 251 20.81 -0.91 0.23
CA ALA A 251 19.55 -1.52 0.65
C ALA A 251 19.66 -2.20 2.03
N THR A 252 18.77 -1.81 2.96
CA THR A 252 18.70 -2.39 4.32
C THR A 252 17.85 -3.67 4.41
N ASP A 253 17.23 -4.10 3.32
CA ASP A 253 16.31 -5.25 3.26
C ASP A 253 16.99 -6.63 3.26
N GLY A 254 18.32 -6.67 3.32
CA GLY A 254 19.13 -7.89 3.24
C GLY A 254 19.45 -8.35 1.81
N SER A 255 19.09 -7.57 0.78
CA SER A 255 19.46 -7.86 -0.61
C SER A 255 20.95 -7.63 -0.93
N GLY A 256 21.62 -6.78 -0.14
CA GLY A 256 23.01 -6.35 -0.39
C GLY A 256 23.17 -5.43 -1.61
N VAL A 257 22.08 -4.99 -2.24
CA VAL A 257 22.11 -4.10 -3.41
C VAL A 257 22.60 -2.71 -3.00
N LYS A 258 23.47 -2.11 -3.83
CA LYS A 258 24.00 -0.77 -3.64
C LYS A 258 23.93 0.03 -4.94
N ALA A 259 23.84 1.35 -4.83
CA ALA A 259 24.18 2.29 -5.88
C ALA A 259 25.24 3.27 -5.36
N LYS A 260 25.93 3.96 -6.29
CA LYS A 260 27.00 4.92 -5.98
C LYS A 260 26.88 6.13 -6.89
N CYS A 261 27.15 7.31 -6.35
CA CYS A 261 27.42 8.53 -7.09
C CYS A 261 28.80 9.05 -6.69
N THR A 262 29.62 9.45 -7.66
CA THR A 262 30.83 10.24 -7.41
C THR A 262 30.43 11.70 -7.39
N VAL A 263 30.55 12.34 -6.24
CA VAL A 263 30.35 13.79 -6.08
C VAL A 263 31.71 14.45 -6.23
N THR A 264 31.78 15.51 -7.04
CA THR A 264 32.90 16.43 -7.11
C THR A 264 32.39 17.78 -6.63
N VAL A 265 33.04 18.36 -5.62
CA VAL A 265 32.83 19.74 -5.21
C VAL A 265 33.93 20.56 -5.87
N ILE A 266 33.56 21.67 -6.49
CA ILE A 266 34.47 22.66 -7.06
C ILE A 266 34.35 23.92 -6.20
N ASP A 267 35.48 24.54 -5.92
CA ASP A 267 35.55 25.91 -5.42
C ASP A 267 35.71 26.82 -6.64
N ASP A 268 34.80 27.78 -6.82
CA ASP A 268 34.81 28.68 -7.97
C ASP A 268 35.68 29.93 -7.71
N ALA A 269 36.14 30.16 -6.48
CA ALA A 269 37.09 31.24 -6.16
C ALA A 269 38.53 30.94 -6.64
N ASP A 270 38.88 29.65 -6.79
CA ASP A 270 40.21 29.16 -7.17
C ASP A 270 40.46 29.16 -8.71
N THR A 271 39.51 29.61 -9.54
CA THR A 271 39.59 29.44 -11.01
C THR A 271 40.11 30.63 -11.82
N ASP A 272 40.36 31.79 -11.20
CA ASP A 272 40.66 33.04 -11.92
C ASP A 272 42.17 33.31 -12.15
N ASP A 273 43.06 32.41 -11.70
CA ASP A 273 44.52 32.61 -11.66
C ASP A 273 45.30 32.23 -12.96
N GLU A 274 44.66 31.90 -14.10
CA GLU A 274 45.35 31.46 -15.34
C GLU A 274 45.28 32.43 -16.55
N ASP A 275 44.67 33.63 -16.44
CA ASP A 275 44.41 34.54 -17.58
C ASP A 275 45.17 35.91 -17.56
N ASP A 276 46.41 35.99 -17.05
CA ASP A 276 47.28 37.19 -17.18
C ASP A 276 48.77 36.86 -17.47
N ASP A 277 49.08 36.47 -18.72
CA ASP A 277 50.45 36.32 -19.26
C ASP A 277 50.43 36.42 -20.82
N GLU A 278 50.22 37.64 -21.38
CA GLU A 278 50.46 38.00 -22.82
C GLU A 278 51.76 38.81 -23.04
#